data_AF-A0A7S7SNL9-F1
#
_entry.id   AF-A0A7S7SNL9-F1
#
_cell.length_a   1.000
_cell.length_b   1.000
_cell.length_c   1.000
_cell.angle_alpha   90.00
_cell.angle_beta   90.00
_cell.angle_gamma   90.00
#
_symmetry.space_group_name_H-M   'P 1'
#
loop_
_entity.id
_entity.type
_entity.pdbx_description
1 polymer ?
#
loop_
_entity_poly.entity_id
_entity_poly.type
_entity_poly.pdbx_seq_one_letter_code
_entity_poly.pdbx_strand_id
1 'polypeptide(L)'
;MTDLWMTRFERLKSFGFAALLGMLILVGAFLGNAGVIQTVFIVTGLLAIVPGFFYLFAVTIWHWKARYRGNHSDLWGALLLIETSGWFKLVYLFRHIIPDARHSGLYAIQEPTTFPPQRTVVDDLG
;
A
#
# COMPACT_ATOMS: atom_id res chain seq x y z
N MET A 1 8.98 11.95 2.78
CA MET A 1 8.94 10.47 2.96
C MET A 1 10.35 9.94 2.79
N THR A 2 10.74 8.90 3.51
CA THR A 2 12.06 8.26 3.29
C THR A 2 12.08 7.58 1.92
N ASP A 3 13.23 7.57 1.23
CA ASP A 3 13.42 6.95 -0.10
C ASP A 3 12.85 5.53 -0.20
N LEU A 4 12.89 4.81 0.93
CA LEU A 4 12.40 3.46 1.10
C LEU A 4 10.89 3.30 0.79
N TRP A 5 10.06 4.31 1.08
CA TRP A 5 8.63 4.28 0.76
C TRP A 5 8.38 4.49 -0.73
N MET A 6 9.15 5.35 -1.40
CA MET A 6 9.04 5.52 -2.86
C MET A 6 9.36 4.21 -3.58
N THR A 7 10.45 3.53 -3.21
CA THR A 7 10.77 2.21 -3.78
C THR A 7 9.66 1.18 -3.56
N ARG A 8 9.01 1.20 -2.39
CA ARG A 8 7.88 0.30 -2.09
C ARG A 8 6.66 0.59 -2.96
N PHE A 9 6.33 1.85 -3.19
CA PHE A 9 5.22 2.25 -4.06
C PHE A 9 5.49 1.87 -5.51
N GLU A 10 6.71 2.08 -6.01
CA GLU A 10 7.07 1.67 -7.37
C GLU A 10 6.97 0.16 -7.56
N ARG A 11 7.49 -0.62 -6.61
CA ARG A 11 7.32 -2.08 -6.61
C ARG A 11 5.86 -2.48 -6.57
N LEU A 12 5.04 -1.81 -5.74
CA LEU A 12 3.61 -2.08 -5.66
C LEU A 12 2.91 -1.83 -7.00
N LYS A 13 3.30 -0.76 -7.71
CA LYS A 13 2.79 -0.46 -9.06
C LYS A 13 3.19 -1.54 -10.06
N SER A 14 4.46 -1.92 -10.10
CA SER A 14 4.97 -2.94 -11.02
C SER A 14 4.33 -4.31 -10.76
N PHE A 15 4.25 -4.73 -9.51
CA PHE A 15 3.59 -5.98 -9.14
C PHE A 15 2.07 -5.93 -9.35
N GLY A 16 1.42 -4.79 -9.10
CA GLY A 16 0.01 -4.61 -9.38
C GLY A 16 -0.30 -4.70 -10.87
N PHE A 17 0.56 -4.12 -11.72
CA PHE A 17 0.42 -4.22 -13.18
C PHE A 17 0.66 -5.65 -13.67
N ALA A 18 1.69 -6.33 -13.16
CA ALA A 18 1.95 -7.74 -13.47
C ALA A 18 0.78 -8.64 -13.05
N ALA A 19 0.21 -8.41 -11.86
CA ALA A 19 -0.96 -9.15 -11.38
C ALA A 19 -2.20 -8.88 -12.25
N LEU A 20 -2.41 -7.64 -12.70
CA LEU A 20 -3.51 -7.30 -13.60
C LEU A 20 -3.37 -7.99 -14.96
N LEU A 21 -2.14 -8.03 -15.52
CA LEU A 21 -1.88 -8.77 -16.75
C LEU A 21 -2.07 -10.28 -16.56
N GLY A 22 -1.60 -10.83 -15.43
CA GLY A 22 -1.83 -12.22 -15.04
C GLY A 22 -3.32 -12.57 -14.92
N MET A 23 -4.13 -11.64 -14.42
CA MET A 23 -5.59 -11.79 -14.32
C MET A 23 -6.24 -11.84 -15.71
N LEU A 24 -5.82 -10.98 -16.64
CA LEU A 24 -6.30 -11.02 -18.02
C LEU A 24 -5.95 -12.34 -18.70
N ILE A 25 -4.73 -12.85 -18.47
CA ILE A 25 -4.28 -14.14 -18.97
C ILE A 25 -5.16 -15.27 -18.39
N LEU A 26 -5.44 -15.25 -17.09
CA LEU A 26 -6.32 -16.24 -16.46
C LEU A 26 -7.73 -16.21 -17.05
N VAL A 27 -8.33 -15.03 -17.21
CA VAL A 27 -9.64 -14.88 -17.82
C VAL A 27 -9.65 -15.46 -19.23
N GLY A 28 -8.61 -15.17 -20.04
CA GLY A 28 -8.45 -15.77 -21.37
C GLY A 28 -8.32 -17.29 -21.32
N ALA A 29 -7.61 -17.85 -20.34
CA ALA A 29 -7.48 -19.28 -20.16
C ALA A 29 -8.82 -19.95 -19.84
N PHE A 30 -9.65 -19.32 -18.99
CA PHE A 30 -10.98 -19.85 -18.64
C PHE A 30 -11.97 -19.81 -19.81
N LEU A 31 -11.78 -18.90 -20.77
CA LEU A 31 -12.58 -18.84 -22.00
C LEU A 31 -12.06 -19.80 -23.09
N GLY A 32 -10.87 -20.38 -22.91
CA GLY A 32 -10.25 -21.31 -23.83
C GLY A 32 -10.74 -22.76 -23.66
N ASN A 33 -10.46 -23.59 -24.66
CA ASN A 33 -10.75 -25.02 -24.60
C ASN A 33 -9.81 -25.75 -23.63
N ALA A 34 -10.33 -26.82 -23.01
CA ALA A 34 -9.56 -27.67 -22.11
C ALA A 34 -8.38 -28.33 -22.83
N GLY A 35 -7.16 -28.10 -22.33
CA GLY A 35 -5.95 -28.68 -22.90
C GLY A 35 -4.65 -28.16 -22.26
N VAL A 36 -3.52 -28.68 -22.71
CA VAL A 36 -2.18 -28.32 -22.19
C VAL A 36 -1.93 -26.81 -22.26
N ILE A 37 -2.38 -26.18 -23.35
CA ILE A 37 -2.24 -24.72 -23.55
C ILE A 37 -3.00 -23.95 -22.46
N GLN A 38 -4.22 -24.36 -22.13
CA GLN A 38 -4.99 -23.74 -21.04
C GLN A 38 -4.25 -23.86 -19.71
N THR A 39 -3.72 -25.04 -19.38
CA THR A 39 -2.95 -25.25 -18.14
C THR A 39 -1.74 -24.32 -18.07
N VAL A 40 -1.00 -24.15 -19.17
CA VAL A 40 0.15 -23.22 -19.23
C VAL A 40 -0.30 -21.80 -18.92
N PHE A 41 -1.37 -21.31 -19.56
CA PHE A 41 -1.89 -19.96 -19.29
C PHE A 41 -2.38 -19.80 -17.85
N ILE A 42 -3.04 -20.81 -17.28
CA ILE A 42 -3.47 -20.78 -15.88
C ILE A 42 -2.26 -20.63 -14.95
N VAL A 43 -1.24 -21.47 -15.13
CA VAL A 43 -0.03 -21.44 -14.30
C VAL A 43 0.71 -20.11 -14.48
N THR A 44 0.87 -19.62 -15.70
CA THR A 44 1.52 -18.33 -15.96
C THR A 44 0.75 -17.16 -15.32
N GLY A 45 -0.58 -17.15 -15.43
CA GLY A 45 -1.41 -16.12 -14.82
C GLY A 45 -1.34 -16.15 -13.29
N LEU A 46 -1.37 -17.33 -12.67
CA LEU A 46 -1.18 -17.49 -11.23
C LEU A 46 0.21 -17.02 -10.78
N LEU A 47 1.27 -17.40 -11.49
CA LEU A 47 2.64 -16.96 -11.20
C LEU A 47 2.82 -15.45 -11.27
N ALA A 48 2.04 -14.76 -12.12
CA ALA A 48 2.05 -13.31 -12.21
C ALA A 48 1.23 -12.64 -11.09
N ILE A 49 0.11 -13.22 -10.68
CA ILE A 49 -0.78 -12.67 -9.63
C ILE A 49 -0.22 -12.86 -8.24
N VAL A 50 0.25 -14.07 -7.92
CA VAL A 50 0.59 -14.50 -6.56
C VAL A 50 1.63 -13.57 -5.91
N PRO A 51 2.75 -13.21 -6.56
CA PRO A 51 3.73 -12.29 -5.98
C PRO A 51 3.14 -10.91 -5.68
N GLY A 52 2.30 -10.37 -6.57
CA GLY A 52 1.67 -9.07 -6.36
C GLY A 52 0.63 -9.08 -5.25
N PHE A 53 -0.12 -10.18 -5.13
CA PHE A 53 -1.05 -10.38 -4.02
C PHE A 53 -0.33 -10.38 -2.66
N PHE A 54 0.73 -11.19 -2.51
CA PHE A 54 1.50 -11.21 -1.27
C PHE A 54 2.20 -9.88 -0.98
N TYR A 55 2.70 -9.20 -2.01
CA TYR A 55 3.33 -7.90 -1.85
C TYR A 55 2.34 -6.83 -1.38
N LEU A 56 1.11 -6.83 -1.91
CA LEU A 56 0.03 -5.94 -1.44
C LEU A 56 -0.26 -6.14 0.05
N PHE A 57 -0.32 -7.39 0.51
CA PHE A 57 -0.51 -7.71 1.93
C PHE A 57 0.63 -7.15 2.78
N ALA A 58 1.88 -7.43 2.39
CA ALA A 58 3.06 -6.96 3.12
C ALA A 58 3.11 -5.43 3.21
N VAL A 59 2.90 -4.73 2.09
CA VAL A 59 2.91 -3.26 2.04
C VAL A 59 1.79 -2.68 2.88
N THR A 60 0.60 -3.27 2.85
CA THR A 60 -0.54 -2.82 3.68
C THR A 60 -0.20 -2.92 5.16
N ILE A 61 0.36 -4.04 5.62
CA ILE A 61 0.78 -4.23 7.01
C ILE A 61 1.88 -3.23 7.39
N TRP A 62 2.89 -3.06 6.55
CA TRP A 62 3.98 -2.11 6.82
C TRP A 62 3.50 -0.66 6.87
N HIS A 63 2.58 -0.29 5.99
CA HIS A 63 2.03 1.06 5.90
C HIS A 63 1.19 1.36 7.13
N TRP A 64 0.34 0.40 7.47
CA TRP A 64 -0.47 0.44 8.67
C TRP A 64 0.39 0.57 9.94
N LYS A 65 1.41 -0.27 10.10
CA LYS A 65 2.36 -0.22 11.24
C LYS A 65 3.11 1.09 11.31
N ALA A 66 3.52 1.66 10.17
CA ALA A 66 4.20 2.95 10.13
C ALA A 66 3.28 4.11 10.55
N ARG A 67 2.00 4.05 10.18
CA ARG A 67 1.02 5.10 10.43
C ARG A 67 0.45 5.11 11.85
N TYR A 68 0.19 3.94 12.43
CA TYR A 68 -0.51 3.81 13.71
C TYR A 68 0.41 3.38 14.87
N ARG A 69 1.70 3.64 14.76
CA ARG A 69 2.67 3.32 15.82
C ARG A 69 2.37 4.16 17.06
N GLY A 70 1.72 3.57 18.06
CA GLY A 70 1.51 4.17 19.39
C GLY A 70 0.07 4.54 19.77
N ASN A 71 -0.94 4.32 18.92
CA ASN A 71 -2.34 4.63 19.25
C ASN A 71 -3.28 3.48 18.83
N HIS A 72 -4.03 2.91 19.78
CA HIS A 72 -5.01 1.80 19.66
C HIS A 72 -5.05 1.06 18.31
N SER A 73 -3.98 0.32 18.02
CA SER A 73 -3.68 -0.20 16.69
C SER A 73 -4.20 -1.65 16.48
N ASP A 74 -4.44 -2.42 17.54
CA ASP A 74 -4.62 -3.86 17.37
C ASP A 74 -5.88 -4.27 16.58
N LEU A 75 -6.97 -3.49 16.63
CA LEU A 75 -8.24 -3.86 16.00
C LEU A 75 -8.17 -3.81 14.45
N TRP A 76 -7.56 -2.76 13.89
CA TRP A 76 -7.40 -2.63 12.44
C TRP A 76 -6.32 -3.56 11.89
N GLY A 77 -5.25 -3.77 12.65
CA GLY A 77 -4.23 -4.78 12.32
C GLY A 77 -4.83 -6.19 12.29
N ALA A 78 -5.66 -6.54 13.28
CA ALA A 78 -6.37 -7.81 13.33
C ALA A 78 -7.39 -7.95 12.19
N LEU A 79 -8.18 -6.92 11.88
CA LEU A 79 -9.11 -6.96 10.75
C LEU A 79 -8.39 -7.16 9.41
N LEU A 80 -7.25 -6.49 9.20
CA LEU A 80 -6.44 -6.65 7.99
C LEU A 80 -5.79 -8.03 7.89
N LEU A 81 -5.45 -8.67 9.02
CA LEU A 81 -4.86 -10.01 9.10
C LEU A 81 -5.90 -11.14 8.97
N ILE A 82 -7.06 -10.99 9.60
CA ILE A 82 -8.12 -12.02 9.64
C ILE A 82 -8.91 -12.05 8.35
N GLU A 83 -9.02 -10.92 7.63
CA GLU A 83 -9.74 -10.88 6.37
C GLU A 83 -8.94 -11.58 5.25
N THR A 84 -9.29 -12.84 4.96
CA THR A 84 -8.69 -13.63 3.89
C THR A 84 -9.15 -13.20 2.49
N SER A 85 -10.28 -12.51 2.38
CA SER A 85 -10.88 -12.11 1.10
C SER A 85 -10.15 -10.99 0.37
N GLY A 86 -9.28 -10.22 1.06
CA GLY A 86 -8.43 -9.20 0.45
C GLY A 86 -9.16 -7.92 0.00
N TRP A 87 -10.47 -7.81 0.17
CA TRP A 87 -11.26 -6.62 -0.21
C TRP A 87 -10.93 -5.42 0.67
N PHE A 88 -10.80 -5.58 1.99
CA PHE A 88 -10.41 -4.47 2.86
C PHE A 88 -9.01 -3.96 2.53
N LYS A 89 -8.13 -4.82 1.99
CA LYS A 89 -6.78 -4.42 1.56
C LYS A 89 -6.82 -3.56 0.29
N LEU A 90 -7.70 -3.87 -0.66
CA LEU A 90 -7.95 -3.02 -1.82
C LEU A 90 -8.56 -1.69 -1.41
N VAL A 91 -9.57 -1.68 -0.54
CA VAL A 91 -10.16 -0.43 -0.02
C VAL A 91 -9.10 0.41 0.70
N TYR A 92 -8.26 -0.21 1.53
CA TYR A 92 -7.16 0.47 2.22
C TYR A 92 -6.11 1.01 1.23
N LEU A 93 -5.79 0.25 0.17
CA LEU A 93 -4.90 0.68 -0.90
C LEU A 93 -5.39 1.98 -1.54
N PHE A 94 -6.66 2.02 -1.96
CA PHE A 94 -7.23 3.21 -2.62
C PHE A 94 -7.47 4.38 -1.66
N ARG A 95 -7.78 4.11 -0.39
CA ARG A 95 -8.11 5.16 0.58
C ARG A 95 -6.89 5.77 1.29
N HIS A 96 -5.83 5.00 1.49
CA HIS A 96 -4.68 5.42 2.29
C HIS A 96 -3.38 5.38 1.50
N ILE A 97 -3.05 4.25 0.88
CA ILE A 97 -1.73 4.03 0.27
C ILE A 97 -1.56 4.88 -1.00
N ILE A 98 -2.54 4.92 -1.91
CA ILE A 98 -2.46 5.68 -3.16
C ILE A 98 -2.47 7.20 -2.93
N PRO A 99 -3.36 7.77 -2.08
CA PRO A 99 -3.33 9.19 -1.76
C PRO A 99 -2.03 9.63 -1.09
N ASP A 100 -1.47 8.80 -0.20
CA ASP A 100 -0.19 9.06 0.44
C ASP A 100 0.94 9.06 -0.63
N ALA A 101 0.95 8.08 -1.56
CA ALA A 101 1.92 8.04 -2.67
C ALA A 101 1.88 9.27 -3.59
N ARG A 102 0.69 9.83 -3.81
CA ARG A 102 0.46 11.00 -4.68
C ARG A 102 0.71 12.34 -3.99
N HIS A 103 1.11 12.34 -2.71
CA HIS A 103 1.25 13.54 -1.89
C HIS A 103 -0.03 14.41 -1.88
N SER A 104 -1.19 13.81 -2.17
CA SER A 104 -2.44 14.53 -2.44
C SER A 104 -3.45 14.41 -1.29
N GLY A 105 -3.02 13.93 -0.12
CA GLY A 105 -3.84 13.86 1.09
C GLY A 105 -3.48 14.97 2.07
N LEU A 106 -4.39 15.23 3.03
CA LEU A 106 -4.25 16.05 4.24
C LEU A 106 -3.04 15.67 5.16
N TYR A 107 -2.09 14.88 4.65
CA TYR A 107 -0.98 14.23 5.36
C TYR A 107 0.33 14.25 4.55
N ALA A 108 0.55 15.27 3.70
CA ALA A 108 1.93 15.73 3.56
C ALA A 108 2.44 15.93 4.99
N ILE A 109 3.53 15.26 5.36
CA ILE A 109 4.16 15.41 6.68
C ILE A 109 4.14 16.91 6.96
N GLN A 110 3.30 17.36 7.90
CA GLN A 110 3.48 18.68 8.45
C GLN A 110 4.90 18.58 9.01
N GLU A 111 5.85 19.25 8.35
CA GLU A 111 7.11 19.52 9.00
C GLU A 111 6.74 19.98 10.41
N PRO A 112 7.31 19.37 11.46
CA PRO A 112 7.00 19.78 12.81
C PRO A 112 7.21 21.28 12.83
N THR A 113 6.11 22.02 12.89
CA THR A 113 6.13 23.48 12.89
C THR A 113 6.97 23.83 14.10
N THR A 114 8.21 24.23 13.84
CA THR A 114 9.11 24.77 14.83
C THR A 114 8.41 25.98 15.42
N PHE A 115 7.93 25.86 16.65
CA PHE A 115 7.44 26.99 17.44
C PHE A 115 7.93 26.85 18.90
N PRO A 116 8.16 27.98 19.61
CA PRO A 116 7.66 29.32 19.32
C PRO A 116 8.72 30.32 18.83
N PRO A 117 8.32 31.52 18.36
CA PRO A 117 9.26 32.64 18.21
C PRO A 117 9.99 32.86 19.54
N GLN A 118 11.31 33.09 19.47
CA GLN A 118 12.05 33.61 20.61
C GLN A 118 11.31 34.84 21.13
N ARG A 119 10.84 34.78 22.39
CA ARG A 119 10.52 36.00 23.12
C ARG A 119 11.78 36.82 23.13
N THR A 120 11.82 37.92 22.38
CA THR A 120 12.72 39.02 22.70
C THR A 120 12.32 39.47 24.09
N VAL A 121 13.13 39.08 25.07
CA VAL A 121 13.16 39.73 26.38
C VAL A 121 13.54 41.17 26.07
N VAL A 122 12.53 42.04 25.98
CA VAL A 122 12.76 43.47 26.02
C VAL A 122 13.10 43.74 27.48
N ASP A 123 14.36 44.09 27.70
CA ASP A 123 14.85 44.58 28.97
C ASP A 123 13.98 45.77 29.42
N ASP A 124 13.14 45.54 30.42
CA ASP A 124 12.67 46.60 31.31
C ASP A 124 13.88 47.08 32.12
N LEU A 125 14.61 48.03 31.54
CA LEU A 125 15.50 48.93 32.27
C LEU A 125 14.76 50.25 32.48
N GLY A 126 13.94 50.26 33.53
CA GLY A 126 13.53 51.46 34.26
C GLY A 126 14.43 51.67 35.47
#